data_AF-A0A484BQR8-F1
#
_entry.id   AF-A0A484BQR8-F1
#
_cell.length_a   1.000
_cell.length_b   1.000
_cell.length_c   1.000
_cell.angle_alpha   90.00
_cell.angle_beta   90.00
_cell.angle_gamma   90.00
#
_symmetry.space_group_name_H-M   'P 1'
#
loop_
_entity.id
_entity.type
_entity.pdbx_description
1 polymer ?
#
loop_
_entity_poly.entity_id
_entity_poly.type
_entity_poly.pdbx_seq_one_letter_code
_entity_poly.pdbx_strand_id
1 'polypeptide(L)'
;MQIVKSILLLSCLLLLGSNANGLTINGILDCVQAGAESGSTLASLAIPELKNTAACLNFVPDETANLNAQQLVEVVYKFAQRLFEKQKCLLASIGRIHAAVTPVLQSLIDKKCLPLKR
;
A
#
# COMPACT_ATOMS: atom_id res chain seq x y z
N MET A 1 -0.07 -39.01 27.47
CA MET A 1 -0.12 -37.84 28.38
C MET A 1 0.63 -36.59 27.89
N GLN A 2 1.45 -36.65 26.84
CA GLN A 2 2.17 -35.46 26.34
C GLN A 2 1.32 -34.58 25.43
N ILE A 3 0.53 -35.21 24.54
CA ILE A 3 -0.35 -34.50 23.59
C ILE A 3 -1.38 -33.62 24.32
N VAL A 4 -1.98 -34.13 25.40
CA VAL A 4 -2.95 -33.38 26.20
C VAL A 4 -2.32 -32.15 26.86
N LYS A 5 -1.06 -32.28 27.33
CA LYS A 5 -0.29 -31.16 27.89
C LYS A 5 0.06 -30.13 26.82
N SER A 6 0.42 -30.55 25.60
CA SER A 6 0.70 -29.65 24.49
C SER A 6 -0.54 -28.89 24.04
N ILE A 7 -1.71 -29.53 23.98
CA ILE A 7 -2.99 -28.89 23.63
C ILE A 7 -3.40 -27.89 24.73
N LEU A 8 -3.26 -28.26 26.01
CA LEU A 8 -3.51 -27.35 27.12
C LEU A 8 -2.56 -26.14 27.12
N LEU A 9 -1.28 -26.35 26.82
CA LEU A 9 -0.30 -25.27 26.67
C LEU A 9 -0.64 -24.35 25.49
N LEU A 10 -1.04 -24.90 24.34
CA LEU A 10 -1.49 -24.12 23.18
C LEU A 10 -2.76 -23.29 23.51
N SER A 11 -3.68 -23.88 24.27
CA SER A 11 -4.93 -23.23 24.71
C SER A 11 -4.65 -22.09 25.69
N CYS A 12 -3.73 -22.31 26.63
CA CYS A 12 -3.26 -21.28 27.56
C CYS A 12 -2.47 -20.18 26.84
N LEU A 13 -1.71 -20.51 25.80
CA LEU A 13 -1.01 -19.55 24.95
C LEU A 13 -1.99 -18.70 24.11
N LEU A 14 -3.09 -19.27 23.62
CA LEU A 14 -4.16 -18.53 22.95
C LEU A 14 -4.87 -17.57 23.92
N LEU A 15 -5.09 -17.99 25.17
CA LEU A 15 -5.67 -17.15 26.23
C LEU A 15 -4.71 -16.05 26.72
N LEU A 16 -3.40 -16.32 26.80
CA LEU A 16 -2.37 -15.33 27.16
C LEU A 16 -2.06 -14.38 25.99
N GLY A 17 -2.09 -14.87 24.75
CA GLY A 17 -1.83 -14.10 23.54
C GLY A 17 -2.87 -13.02 23.24
N SER A 18 -4.06 -13.10 23.85
CA SER A 18 -5.06 -12.05 23.75
C SER A 18 -4.70 -10.76 24.52
N ASN A 19 -3.69 -10.78 25.40
CA ASN A 19 -3.43 -9.70 26.36
C ASN A 19 -1.99 -9.15 26.35
N ALA A 20 -1.13 -9.56 25.42
CA ALA A 20 0.19 -8.95 25.27
C ALA A 20 0.07 -7.71 24.36
N ASN A 21 0.19 -6.51 24.95
CA ASN A 21 0.26 -5.18 24.30
C ASN A 21 -1.05 -4.51 23.84
N GLY A 22 -2.23 -4.99 24.28
CA GLY A 22 -3.50 -4.29 23.99
C GLY A 22 -3.98 -4.39 22.54
N LEU A 23 -3.34 -5.23 21.72
CA LEU A 23 -3.77 -5.56 20.37
C LEU A 23 -4.33 -6.99 20.39
N THR A 24 -5.65 -7.13 20.44
CA THR A 24 -6.30 -8.44 20.38
C THR A 24 -6.13 -9.04 18.97
N ILE A 25 -6.19 -10.37 18.84
CA ILE A 25 -6.17 -11.04 17.53
C ILE A 25 -7.26 -10.47 16.60
N ASN A 26 -8.43 -10.14 17.15
CA ASN A 26 -9.50 -9.47 16.43
C ASN A 26 -9.09 -8.08 15.93
N GLY A 27 -8.43 -7.27 16.77
CA GLY A 27 -7.91 -5.97 16.34
C GLY A 27 -6.84 -6.06 15.25
N ILE A 28 -6.01 -7.12 15.25
CA ILE A 28 -5.07 -7.39 14.16
C ILE A 28 -5.82 -7.70 12.86
N LEU A 29 -6.83 -8.58 12.93
CA LEU A 29 -7.65 -8.93 11.76
C LEU A 29 -8.37 -7.70 11.17
N ASP A 30 -8.98 -6.89 12.02
CA ASP A 30 -9.68 -5.67 11.62
C ASP A 30 -8.73 -4.70 10.89
N CYS A 31 -7.49 -4.60 11.35
CA CYS A 31 -6.48 -3.76 10.71
C CYS A 31 -5.96 -4.32 9.39
N VAL A 32 -5.82 -5.64 9.27
CA VAL A 32 -5.50 -6.29 7.99
C VAL A 32 -6.62 -6.05 6.98
N GLN A 33 -7.88 -6.20 7.40
CA GLN A 33 -9.03 -5.94 6.54
C GLN A 33 -9.09 -4.47 6.11
N ALA A 34 -8.97 -3.53 7.05
CA ALA A 34 -8.95 -2.11 6.74
C ALA A 34 -7.80 -1.73 5.79
N GLY A 35 -6.63 -2.35 5.96
CA GLY A 35 -5.49 -2.20 5.07
C GLY A 35 -5.76 -2.73 3.65
N ALA A 36 -6.42 -3.89 3.54
CA ALA A 36 -6.79 -4.47 2.25
C ALA A 36 -7.84 -3.62 1.51
N GLU A 37 -8.87 -3.15 2.21
CA GLU A 37 -9.90 -2.24 1.66
C GLU A 37 -9.25 -0.93 1.18
N SER A 38 -8.36 -0.37 2.00
CA SER A 38 -7.57 0.81 1.66
C SER A 38 -6.68 0.60 0.42
N GLY A 39 -5.96 -0.52 0.37
CA GLY A 39 -5.08 -0.88 -0.74
C GLY A 39 -5.86 -1.07 -2.04
N SER A 40 -7.02 -1.74 -1.99
CA SER A 40 -7.88 -1.92 -3.16
C SER A 40 -8.44 -0.59 -3.68
N THR A 41 -8.80 0.33 -2.78
CA THR A 41 -9.25 1.67 -3.14
C THR A 41 -8.14 2.43 -3.88
N LEU A 42 -6.92 2.43 -3.35
CA LEU A 42 -5.77 3.07 -3.99
C LEU A 42 -5.39 2.41 -5.32
N ALA A 43 -5.48 1.08 -5.41
CA ALA A 43 -5.20 0.35 -6.65
C ALA A 43 -6.12 0.78 -7.79
N SER A 44 -7.39 1.09 -7.49
CA SER A 44 -8.35 1.60 -8.49
C SER A 44 -7.94 2.96 -9.09
N LEU A 45 -7.16 3.75 -8.34
CA LEU A 45 -6.67 5.06 -8.76
C LEU A 45 -5.34 5.00 -9.52
N ALA A 46 -4.61 3.88 -9.45
CA ALA A 46 -3.26 3.78 -10.01
C ALA A 46 -3.21 4.02 -11.53
N ILE A 47 -4.08 3.37 -12.31
CA ILE A 47 -4.11 3.51 -13.77
C ILE A 47 -4.51 4.93 -14.21
N PRO A 48 -5.61 5.52 -13.69
CA PRO A 48 -5.97 6.90 -14.00
C PRO A 48 -4.83 7.88 -13.68
N GLU A 49 -4.17 7.72 -12.54
CA GLU A 49 -3.08 8.60 -12.11
C GLU A 49 -1.83 8.47 -12.97
N LEU A 50 -1.48 7.25 -13.38
CA LEU A 50 -0.41 7.02 -14.37
C LEU A 50 -0.74 7.69 -15.70
N LYS A 51 -1.98 7.59 -16.18
CA LYS A 51 -2.43 8.23 -17.41
C LYS A 51 -2.36 9.76 -17.32
N ASN A 52 -2.82 10.34 -16.22
CA ASN A 52 -2.74 11.78 -15.97
C ASN A 52 -1.29 12.27 -15.95
N THR A 53 -0.41 11.50 -15.30
CA THR A 53 1.02 11.80 -15.23
C THR A 53 1.67 11.71 -16.62
N ALA A 54 1.41 10.64 -17.37
CA ALA A 54 1.91 10.47 -18.74
C ALA A 54 1.45 11.60 -19.67
N ALA A 55 0.18 12.00 -19.57
CA ALA A 55 -0.36 13.12 -20.34
C ALA A 55 0.35 14.44 -20.00
N CYS A 56 0.60 14.73 -18.71
CA CYS A 56 1.37 15.91 -18.31
C CYS A 56 2.79 15.91 -18.89
N LEU A 57 3.45 14.75 -18.88
CA LEU A 57 4.80 14.57 -19.42
C LEU A 57 4.85 14.61 -20.94
N ASN A 58 3.70 14.54 -21.63
CA ASN A 58 3.62 14.19 -23.04
C ASN A 58 4.45 12.94 -23.34
N PHE A 59 4.38 11.95 -22.46
CA PHE A 59 5.13 10.72 -22.56
C PHE A 59 4.38 9.74 -23.45
N VAL A 60 5.00 9.34 -24.55
CA VAL A 60 4.54 8.28 -25.42
C VAL A 60 5.65 7.23 -25.44
N PRO A 61 5.43 6.02 -24.92
CA PRO A 61 6.45 4.98 -24.96
C PRO A 61 6.70 4.52 -26.40
N ASP A 62 7.97 4.25 -26.70
CA ASP A 62 8.41 3.81 -28.04
C ASP A 62 7.76 2.48 -28.46
N GLU A 63 7.55 1.58 -27.49
CA GLU A 63 6.87 0.31 -27.67
C GLU A 63 5.69 0.18 -26.69
N THR A 64 4.53 -0.24 -27.22
CA THR A 64 3.27 -0.34 -26.46
C THR A 64 2.70 -1.76 -26.40
N ALA A 65 3.27 -2.71 -27.15
CA ALA A 65 2.80 -4.08 -27.25
C ALA A 65 3.96 -5.08 -27.14
N ASN A 66 3.70 -6.25 -26.56
CA ASN A 66 4.66 -7.36 -26.42
C ASN A 66 5.94 -7.01 -25.65
N LEU A 67 5.86 -6.09 -24.68
CA LEU A 67 6.98 -5.74 -23.81
C LEU A 67 7.42 -6.96 -22.99
N ASN A 68 8.66 -7.38 -23.17
CA ASN A 68 9.31 -8.30 -22.23
C ASN A 68 9.68 -7.57 -20.93
N ALA A 69 10.11 -8.32 -19.91
CA ALA A 69 10.43 -7.75 -18.60
C ALA A 69 11.51 -6.66 -18.66
N GLN A 70 12.53 -6.82 -19.52
CA GLN A 70 13.61 -5.85 -19.67
C GLN A 70 13.11 -4.56 -20.34
N GLN A 71 12.31 -4.69 -21.40
CA GLN A 71 11.71 -3.55 -22.10
C GLN A 71 10.74 -2.78 -21.18
N LEU A 72 9.97 -3.48 -20.35
CA LEU A 72 9.11 -2.84 -19.35
C LEU A 72 9.92 -2.00 -18.36
N VAL A 73 11.02 -2.55 -17.84
CA VAL A 73 11.91 -1.82 -16.92
C VAL A 73 12.49 -0.57 -17.60
N GLU A 74 12.87 -0.66 -18.88
CA GLU A 74 13.38 0.48 -19.64
C GLU A 74 12.30 1.57 -19.82
N VAL A 75 11.06 1.19 -20.15
CA VAL A 75 9.93 2.12 -20.25
C VAL A 75 9.69 2.84 -18.92
N VAL A 76 9.68 2.09 -17.81
CA VAL A 76 9.52 2.66 -16.46
C VAL A 76 10.67 3.61 -16.12
N TYR A 77 11.91 3.25 -16.45
CA TYR A 77 13.08 4.11 -16.25
C TYR A 77 12.98 5.41 -17.03
N LYS A 78 12.70 5.35 -18.34
CA LYS A 78 12.51 6.53 -19.21
C LYS A 78 11.37 7.43 -18.69
N PHE A 79 10.27 6.83 -18.26
CA PHE A 79 9.15 7.55 -17.66
C PHE A 79 9.56 8.29 -16.39
N ALA A 80 10.23 7.60 -15.46
CA ALA A 80 10.69 8.19 -14.21
C ALA A 80 11.69 9.32 -14.45
N GLN A 81 12.69 9.11 -15.32
CA GLN A 81 13.67 10.12 -15.69
C GLN A 81 12.97 11.40 -16.19
N ARG A 82 12.03 11.25 -17.13
CA ARG A 82 11.30 12.39 -17.69
C ARG A 82 10.37 13.08 -16.69
N LEU A 83 9.84 12.32 -15.72
CA LEU A 83 9.08 12.88 -14.62
C LEU A 83 9.92 13.82 -13.76
N PHE A 84 11.15 13.41 -13.41
CA PHE A 84 12.06 14.24 -12.63
C PHE A 84 12.56 15.47 -13.41
N GLU A 85 12.69 15.38 -14.74
CA GLU A 85 13.02 16.52 -15.60
C GLU A 85 11.88 17.55 -15.70
N LYS A 86 10.63 17.16 -15.42
CA LYS A 86 9.43 18.00 -15.53
C LYS A 86 8.86 18.34 -14.15
N GLN A 87 9.50 19.28 -13.47
CA GLN A 87 9.15 19.69 -12.10
C GLN A 87 7.65 19.96 -11.88
N LYS A 88 6.97 20.64 -12.82
CA LYS A 88 5.51 20.89 -12.72
C LYS A 88 4.70 19.59 -12.67
N CYS A 89 5.04 18.63 -13.52
CA CYS A 89 4.36 17.33 -13.56
C CYS A 89 4.71 16.47 -12.34
N LEU A 90 5.96 16.52 -11.88
CA LEU A 90 6.38 15.86 -10.64
C LEU A 90 5.59 16.38 -9.44
N LEU A 91 5.55 17.69 -9.22
CA LEU A 91 4.81 18.31 -8.12
C LEU A 91 3.31 18.01 -8.20
N ALA A 92 2.72 18.07 -9.39
CA ALA A 92 1.32 17.71 -9.59
C ALA A 92 1.06 16.23 -9.25
N SER A 93 1.97 15.32 -9.62
CA SER A 93 1.83 13.90 -9.33
C SER A 93 1.98 13.59 -7.85
N ILE A 94 2.94 14.23 -7.17
CA ILE A 94 3.08 14.15 -5.70
C ILE A 94 1.81 14.67 -5.03
N GLY A 95 1.26 15.80 -5.49
CA GLY A 95 0.02 16.36 -4.95
C GLY A 95 -1.17 15.41 -5.08
N ARG A 96 -1.33 14.74 -6.23
CA ARG A 96 -2.40 13.74 -6.44
C ARG A 96 -2.21 12.50 -5.58
N ILE A 97 -0.99 11.97 -5.49
CA ILE A 97 -0.66 10.84 -4.61
C ILE A 97 -0.95 11.20 -3.15
N HIS A 98 -0.50 12.38 -2.70
CA HIS A 98 -0.78 12.85 -1.34
C HIS A 98 -2.28 12.93 -1.09
N ALA A 99 -3.04 13.58 -1.99
CA ALA A 99 -4.49 13.69 -1.85
C ALA A 99 -5.21 12.32 -1.81
N ALA A 100 -4.72 11.32 -2.54
CA ALA A 100 -5.27 9.97 -2.53
C ALA A 100 -4.91 9.18 -1.26
N VAL A 101 -3.66 9.30 -0.78
CA VAL A 101 -3.13 8.51 0.34
C VAL A 101 -3.49 9.10 1.70
N THR A 102 -3.55 10.43 1.84
CA THR A 102 -3.88 11.09 3.12
C THR A 102 -5.18 10.57 3.75
N PRO A 103 -6.35 10.51 3.07
CA PRO A 103 -7.59 10.04 3.70
C PRO A 103 -7.51 8.56 4.10
N VAL A 104 -6.83 7.74 3.30
CA VAL A 104 -6.58 6.33 3.60
C VAL A 104 -5.73 6.18 4.86
N LEU A 105 -4.65 6.96 4.94
CA LEU A 105 -3.75 6.94 6.09
C LEU A 105 -4.46 7.41 7.36
N GLN A 106 -5.26 8.49 7.27
CA GLN A 106 -6.06 8.97 8.39
C GLN A 106 -7.08 7.93 8.85
N SER A 107 -7.75 7.24 7.93
CA SER A 107 -8.69 6.17 8.29
C SER A 107 -8.00 5.02 9.07
N LEU A 108 -6.80 4.63 8.65
CA LEU A 108 -6.02 3.60 9.37
C LEU A 108 -5.54 4.08 10.75
N ILE A 109 -5.20 5.37 10.87
CA ILE A 109 -4.86 6.00 12.14
C ILE A 109 -6.06 6.04 13.08
N ASP A 110 -7.23 6.48 12.59
CA ASP A 110 -8.47 6.57 13.36
C ASP A 110 -8.91 5.19 13.87
N LYS A 111 -8.67 4.15 13.07
CA LYS A 111 -8.87 2.74 13.44
C LYS A 111 -7.76 2.17 14.34
N LYS A 112 -6.76 2.97 14.73
CA LYS A 112 -5.59 2.57 15.55
C LYS A 112 -4.75 1.46 14.93
N CYS A 113 -4.77 1.34 13.61
CA CYS A 113 -4.01 0.34 12.86
C CYS A 113 -2.57 0.77 12.56
N LEU A 114 -2.26 2.05 12.74
CA LEU A 114 -0.91 2.59 12.60
C LEU A 114 -0.55 3.40 13.86
N PRO A 115 0.66 3.22 14.40
CA PRO A 115 1.12 4.04 15.51
C PRO A 115 1.42 5.46 15.03
N LEU A 116 0.78 6.48 15.62
CA LEU A 116 1.27 7.85 15.50
C LEU A 116 2.56 7.98 16.31
N LYS A 117 3.69 8.22 15.66
CA LYS A 117 4.81 8.89 16.35
C LYS A 117 4.36 10.33 16.60
N ARG A 118 4.01 10.63 17.85
CA ARG A 118 3.88 12.00 18.34
C ARG A 118 5.27 12.58 18.57
#